data_AF-A0AAV2IEM2-F1
#
_entry.id   AF-A0AAV2IEM2-F1
#
_cell.length_a   1.000
_cell.length_b   1.000
_cell.length_c   1.000
_cell.angle_alpha   90.00
_cell.angle_beta   90.00
_cell.angle_gamma   90.00
#
_symmetry.space_group_name_H-M   'P 1'
#
loop_
_entity.id
_entity.type
_entity.pdbx_description
1 polymer ?
#
loop_
_entity_poly.entity_id
_entity_poly.type
_entity_poly.pdbx_seq_one_letter_code
_entity_poly.pdbx_strand_id
1 'polypeptide(L)'
;MATKQIEKEPANAVHQNSILCETIKKEGRCQKLYTNYGINPFRKIHVIAGKPNSRHDTAEGEEDSHFLDVIKRANQEPVKKYPFPQTESQEYGWISKPLIEHDHNDRRLNFYRHNSSITKYMDKAWSLKDQQQGVAIKPAK
;
A
#
# COMPACT_ATOMS: atom_id res chain seq x y z
N MET A 1 -38.94 40.74 44.32
CA MET A 1 -39.48 40.62 42.94
C MET A 1 -39.51 39.13 42.59
N ALA A 2 -40.65 38.46 42.76
CA ALA A 2 -40.77 37.01 42.54
C ALA A 2 -40.83 36.70 41.04
N THR A 3 -39.97 35.80 40.57
CA THR A 3 -39.92 35.33 39.18
C THR A 3 -41.15 34.47 38.89
N LYS A 4 -42.04 34.97 38.02
CA LYS A 4 -43.21 34.24 37.51
C LYS A 4 -42.71 33.00 36.76
N GLN A 5 -42.99 31.80 37.29
CA GLN A 5 -42.74 30.57 36.56
C GLN A 5 -43.69 30.53 35.36
N ILE A 6 -43.12 30.55 34.16
CA ILE A 6 -43.87 30.41 32.92
C ILE A 6 -44.13 28.92 32.75
N GLU A 7 -45.38 28.50 32.96
CA GLU A 7 -45.81 27.13 32.66
C GLU A 7 -45.67 26.91 31.15
N LYS A 8 -44.79 25.98 30.75
CA LYS A 8 -44.62 25.61 29.34
C LYS A 8 -45.81 24.76 28.91
N GLU A 9 -46.53 25.22 27.90
CA GLU A 9 -47.59 24.45 27.26
C GLU A 9 -47.09 23.07 26.79
N PRO A 10 -47.92 22.02 26.90
CA PRO A 10 -47.52 20.68 26.49
C PRO A 10 -47.19 20.65 25.00
N ALA A 11 -46.07 20.03 24.65
CA ALA A 11 -45.56 20.06 23.28
C ALA A 11 -46.55 19.36 22.33
N ASN A 12 -46.99 20.09 21.30
CA ASN A 12 -47.88 19.57 20.27
C ASN A 12 -47.13 18.56 19.39
N ALA A 13 -47.52 17.28 19.47
CA ALA A 13 -46.90 16.19 18.73
C ALA A 13 -46.93 16.40 17.20
N VAL A 14 -48.00 17.01 16.67
CA VAL A 14 -48.11 17.31 15.23
C VAL A 14 -47.06 18.35 14.82
N HIS A 15 -46.83 19.35 15.67
CA HIS A 15 -45.82 20.38 15.43
C HIS A 15 -44.40 19.80 15.47
N GLN A 16 -44.10 18.94 16.44
CA GLN A 16 -42.80 18.26 16.52
C GLN A 16 -42.55 17.37 15.29
N ASN A 17 -43.56 16.62 14.85
CA ASN A 17 -43.45 15.81 13.63
C ASN A 17 -43.24 16.65 12.38
N SER A 18 -43.81 17.85 12.32
CA SER A 18 -43.61 18.78 11.20
C SER A 18 -42.16 19.29 11.13
N ILE A 19 -41.56 19.59 12.29
CA ILE A 19 -40.16 20.00 12.41
C ILE A 19 -39.24 18.87 12.00
N LEU A 20 -39.50 17.63 12.45
CA LEU A 20 -38.70 16.46 12.09
C LEU A 20 -38.74 16.20 10.58
N CYS A 21 -39.93 16.25 9.98
CA CYS A 21 -40.08 16.11 8.52
C CYS A 21 -39.29 17.19 7.75
N GLU A 22 -39.33 18.44 8.20
CA GLU A 22 -38.58 19.54 7.59
C GLU A 22 -37.07 19.34 7.73
N THR A 23 -36.62 18.87 8.91
CA THR A 23 -35.20 18.62 9.20
C THR A 23 -34.66 17.52 8.29
N ILE A 24 -35.36 16.39 8.17
CA ILE A 24 -34.99 15.29 7.27
C ILE A 24 -34.93 15.77 5.81
N LYS A 25 -35.86 16.63 5.38
CA LYS A 25 -35.85 17.21 4.03
C LYS A 25 -34.62 18.11 3.80
N LYS A 26 -34.24 18.92 4.79
CA LYS A 26 -33.06 19.80 4.71
C LYS A 26 -31.77 18.98 4.69
N GLU A 27 -31.68 17.96 5.54
CA GLU A 27 -30.54 17.04 5.59
C GLU A 27 -30.38 16.28 4.27
N GLY A 28 -31.48 15.69 3.76
CA GLY A 28 -31.46 14.98 2.48
C GLY A 28 -31.12 15.88 1.28
N ARG A 29 -31.51 17.16 1.31
CA ARG A 29 -31.12 18.13 0.27
C ARG A 29 -29.62 18.45 0.30
N CYS A 30 -29.01 18.46 1.47
CA CYS A 30 -27.60 18.79 1.67
C CYS A 30 -26.68 17.57 1.63
N GLN A 31 -27.23 16.35 1.76
CA GLN A 31 -26.46 15.11 1.72
C GLN A 31 -25.93 14.84 0.30
N LYS A 32 -24.62 15.02 0.12
CA LYS A 32 -23.93 14.60 -1.10
C LYS A 32 -23.42 13.18 -0.93
N LEU A 33 -24.06 12.23 -1.61
CA LEU A 33 -23.63 10.84 -1.63
C LEU A 33 -22.60 10.66 -2.75
N TYR A 34 -21.32 10.57 -2.37
CA TYR A 34 -20.25 10.30 -3.33
C TYR A 34 -20.21 8.81 -3.62
N THR A 35 -20.89 8.39 -4.68
CA THR A 35 -20.89 6.99 -5.16
C THR A 35 -19.65 6.65 -5.96
N ASN A 36 -19.04 7.66 -6.60
CA ASN A 36 -17.82 7.50 -7.38
C ASN A 36 -16.62 7.90 -6.52
N TYR A 37 -15.90 6.92 -6.01
CA TYR A 37 -14.62 7.13 -5.32
C TYR A 37 -13.49 6.57 -6.19
N GLY A 38 -12.53 7.42 -6.55
CA GLY A 38 -11.31 7.02 -7.23
C GLY A 38 -10.17 6.93 -6.23
N ILE A 39 -9.47 5.80 -6.22
CA ILE A 39 -8.25 5.68 -5.42
C ILE A 39 -7.11 6.38 -6.18
N ASN A 40 -6.38 7.28 -5.52
CA ASN A 40 -5.22 7.94 -6.14
C ASN A 40 -4.10 6.91 -6.38
N PRO A 41 -3.75 6.59 -7.64
CA PRO A 41 -2.76 5.56 -7.97
C PRO A 41 -1.33 5.95 -7.56
N PHE A 42 -1.07 7.23 -7.28
CA PHE A 42 0.26 7.73 -6.90
C PHE A 42 0.46 7.84 -5.38
N ARG A 43 -0.55 7.51 -4.57
CA ARG A 43 -0.47 7.57 -3.10
C ARG A 43 -0.57 6.17 -2.51
N LYS A 44 0.35 5.82 -1.61
CA LYS A 44 0.39 4.50 -0.97
C LYS A 44 -0.84 4.31 -0.07
N ILE A 45 -1.68 3.34 -0.42
CA ILE A 45 -2.90 2.99 0.33
C ILE A 45 -2.48 2.05 1.46
N HIS A 46 -2.78 2.44 2.70
CA HIS A 46 -2.68 1.52 3.82
C HIS A 46 -3.99 0.73 3.86
N VAL A 47 -4.00 -0.42 3.19
CA VAL A 47 -5.16 -1.30 3.21
C VAL A 47 -5.25 -1.87 4.62
N ILE A 48 -6.21 -1.39 5.40
CA ILE A 48 -6.58 -2.06 6.65
C ILE A 48 -7.22 -3.36 6.20
N ALA A 49 -6.54 -4.48 6.43
CA ALA A 49 -7.11 -5.79 6.15
C ALA A 49 -8.45 -5.90 6.89
N GLY A 50 -9.51 -6.28 6.16
CA GLY A 50 -10.81 -6.56 6.74
C GLY A 50 -10.69 -7.60 7.85
N LYS A 51 -11.71 -7.68 8.71
CA LYS A 51 -11.67 -8.66 9.79
C LYS A 51 -11.58 -10.07 9.17
N PRO A 52 -10.73 -10.98 9.67
CA PRO A 52 -10.49 -12.29 9.05
C PRO A 52 -11.74 -13.13 8.76
N ASN A 53 -12.82 -12.89 9.52
CA ASN A 53 -14.08 -13.62 9.43
C ASN A 53 -15.24 -12.77 8.85
N SER A 54 -14.96 -11.57 8.32
CA SER A 54 -16.00 -10.70 7.77
C SER A 54 -16.46 -11.23 6.41
N ARG A 55 -17.60 -11.92 6.39
CA ARG A 55 -18.20 -12.43 5.14
C ARG A 55 -18.51 -11.32 4.13
N HIS A 56 -18.74 -10.09 4.61
CA HIS A 56 -19.04 -8.92 3.77
C HIS A 56 -17.77 -8.27 3.18
N ASP A 57 -16.59 -8.47 3.80
CA ASP A 57 -15.34 -7.90 3.27
C ASP A 57 -14.70 -8.79 2.20
N THR A 58 -15.10 -10.06 2.09
CA THR A 58 -14.29 -11.04 1.34
C THR A 58 -14.63 -11.19 -0.14
N ALA A 59 -15.89 -11.20 -0.62
CA ALA A 59 -16.11 -11.41 -2.08
C ALA A 59 -17.59 -11.38 -2.51
N GLU A 60 -18.16 -10.23 -2.88
CA GLU A 60 -19.36 -10.18 -3.75
C GLU A 60 -19.33 -8.95 -4.68
N GLY A 61 -18.22 -8.71 -5.36
CA GLY A 61 -18.14 -7.70 -6.42
C GLY A 61 -17.31 -8.23 -7.59
N GLU A 62 -17.80 -8.01 -8.81
CA GLU A 62 -16.99 -8.17 -10.01
C GLU A 62 -15.79 -7.22 -9.91
N GLU A 63 -14.57 -7.75 -10.04
CA GLU A 63 -13.36 -6.95 -9.94
C GLU A 63 -13.40 -5.84 -11.01
N ASP A 64 -13.18 -4.59 -10.60
CA ASP A 64 -13.15 -3.47 -11.53
C ASP A 64 -11.97 -3.64 -12.51
N SER A 65 -12.30 -4.04 -13.74
CA SER A 65 -11.33 -4.23 -14.83
C SER A 65 -10.46 -2.99 -15.05
N HIS A 66 -11.02 -1.78 -14.90
CA HIS A 66 -10.26 -0.54 -15.05
C HIS A 66 -9.20 -0.39 -13.96
N PHE A 67 -9.56 -0.69 -12.72
CA PHE A 67 -8.63 -0.64 -11.59
C PHE A 67 -7.48 -1.64 -11.75
N LEU A 68 -7.78 -2.87 -12.20
CA LEU A 68 -6.75 -3.87 -12.49
C LEU A 68 -5.78 -3.38 -13.58
N ASP A 69 -6.30 -2.75 -14.63
CA ASP A 69 -5.46 -2.24 -15.72
C ASP A 69 -4.60 -1.05 -15.30
N VAL A 70 -5.12 -0.17 -14.43
CA VAL A 70 -4.33 0.91 -13.83
C VAL A 70 -3.17 0.34 -13.01
N ILE A 71 -3.43 -0.67 -12.16
CA ILE A 71 -2.38 -1.32 -11.35
C ILE A 71 -1.36 -2.02 -12.24
N LYS A 72 -1.81 -2.79 -13.24
CA LYS A 72 -0.91 -3.46 -14.19
C LYS A 72 0.00 -2.45 -14.91
N ARG A 73 -0.57 -1.33 -15.38
CA ARG A 73 0.17 -0.24 -16.03
C ARG A 73 1.12 0.49 -15.08
N ALA A 74 0.77 0.59 -13.79
CA ALA A 74 1.63 1.19 -12.78
C ALA A 74 2.86 0.32 -12.48
N ASN A 75 2.69 -1.00 -12.43
CA ASN A 75 3.75 -1.97 -12.14
C ASN A 75 4.60 -2.34 -13.36
N GLN A 76 4.25 -1.85 -14.55
CA GLN A 76 4.98 -2.11 -15.79
C GLN A 76 6.34 -1.38 -15.80
N GLU A 77 7.37 -2.07 -16.30
CA GLU A 77 8.71 -1.50 -16.46
C GLU A 77 8.68 -0.21 -17.34
N PRO A 78 9.54 0.78 -17.04
CA PRO A 78 9.59 2.04 -17.80
C PRO A 78 9.70 1.86 -19.32
N VAL A 79 10.56 0.93 -19.78
CA VAL A 79 10.81 0.63 -21.20
C VAL A 79 9.56 0.09 -21.91
N LYS A 80 8.67 -0.59 -21.18
CA LYS A 80 7.40 -1.10 -21.72
C LYS A 80 6.29 -0.04 -21.68
N LYS A 81 6.43 0.98 -20.82
CA LYS A 81 5.44 2.03 -20.60
C LYS A 81 5.63 3.24 -21.50
N TYR A 82 6.88 3.61 -21.78
CA TYR A 82 7.23 4.78 -22.58
C TYR A 82 8.17 4.38 -23.72
N PRO A 83 8.07 5.03 -24.89
CA PRO A 83 8.99 4.76 -26.01
C PRO A 83 10.41 5.28 -25.76
N PHE A 84 10.55 6.31 -24.93
CA PHE A 84 11.82 6.98 -24.61
C PHE A 84 11.91 7.25 -23.11
N PRO A 85 13.12 7.32 -22.53
CA PRO A 85 13.31 7.65 -21.12
C PRO A 85 12.73 9.05 -20.85
N GLN A 86 12.02 9.18 -19.74
CA GLN A 86 11.36 10.45 -19.36
C GLN A 86 12.23 11.30 -18.42
N THR A 87 13.22 10.69 -17.79
CA THR A 87 14.15 11.35 -16.86
C THR A 87 15.57 10.91 -17.16
N GLU A 88 16.56 11.76 -16.84
CA GLU A 88 17.99 11.45 -17.01
C GLU A 88 18.37 10.16 -16.27
N SER A 89 17.81 9.93 -15.09
CA SER A 89 18.03 8.70 -14.32
C SER A 89 17.53 7.44 -15.03
N GLN A 90 16.51 7.54 -15.88
CA GLN A 90 15.99 6.41 -16.67
C GLN A 90 16.83 6.12 -17.90
N GLU A 91 17.64 7.07 -18.39
CA GLU A 91 18.56 6.84 -19.50
C GLU A 91 19.56 5.72 -19.15
N TYR A 92 20.02 5.72 -17.90
CA TYR A 92 20.85 4.65 -17.37
C TYR A 92 20.07 3.34 -17.28
N GLY A 93 20.52 2.33 -18.03
CA GLY A 93 19.89 1.02 -18.05
C GLY A 93 18.61 0.94 -18.90
N TRP A 94 18.27 1.98 -19.67
CA TRP A 94 17.15 1.93 -20.63
C TRP A 94 17.32 0.81 -21.66
N ILE A 95 18.54 0.65 -22.17
CA ILE A 95 18.94 -0.46 -23.03
C ILE A 95 19.72 -1.45 -22.18
N SER A 96 19.02 -2.41 -21.57
CA SER A 96 19.62 -3.42 -20.68
C SER A 96 20.18 -4.63 -21.42
N LYS A 97 19.75 -4.86 -22.67
CA LYS A 97 20.25 -5.97 -23.48
C LYS A 97 21.66 -5.62 -23.98
N PRO A 98 22.66 -6.48 -23.77
CA PRO A 98 23.99 -6.24 -24.27
C PRO A 98 24.00 -6.23 -25.80
N LEU A 99 24.86 -5.40 -26.40
CA LEU A 99 25.01 -5.31 -27.85
C LEU A 99 25.61 -6.60 -28.45
N ILE A 100 26.38 -7.33 -27.65
CA ILE A 100 27.01 -8.60 -28.01
C ILE A 100 26.43 -9.65 -27.08
N GLU A 101 25.90 -10.73 -27.65
CA GLU A 101 25.47 -11.88 -26.87
C GLU A 101 26.70 -12.53 -26.23
N HIS A 102 26.77 -12.48 -24.90
CA HIS A 102 27.90 -13.02 -24.14
C HIS A 102 27.50 -14.37 -23.56
N ASP A 103 28.21 -15.44 -23.94
CA ASP A 103 28.02 -16.74 -23.30
C ASP A 103 28.70 -16.72 -21.93
N HIS A 104 27.92 -16.58 -20.87
CA HIS A 104 28.42 -16.61 -19.50
C HIS A 104 28.94 -17.99 -19.06
N ASN A 105 28.68 -19.05 -19.84
CA ASN A 105 29.19 -20.39 -19.55
C ASN A 105 30.58 -20.65 -20.14
N ASP A 106 31.06 -19.80 -21.06
CA ASP A 106 32.39 -19.98 -21.63
C ASP A 106 33.47 -19.71 -20.57
N ARG A 107 34.09 -20.79 -20.09
CA ARG A 107 35.14 -20.76 -19.06
C ARG A 107 36.47 -20.20 -19.56
N ARG A 108 36.62 -20.00 -20.88
CA ARG A 108 37.80 -19.36 -21.49
C ARG A 108 37.78 -17.85 -21.33
N LEU A 109 36.58 -17.26 -21.31
CA LEU A 109 36.37 -15.81 -21.24
C LEU A 109 35.90 -15.37 -19.85
N ASN A 110 35.22 -16.25 -19.11
CA ASN A 110 34.64 -15.92 -17.82
C ASN A 110 35.39 -16.59 -16.65
N PHE A 111 36.03 -15.77 -15.83
CA PHE A 111 36.81 -16.19 -14.66
C PHE A 111 36.15 -15.76 -13.35
N TYR A 112 34.91 -16.20 -13.13
CA TYR A 112 34.21 -15.88 -11.89
C TYR A 112 34.90 -16.50 -10.69
N ARG A 113 34.90 -15.77 -9.57
CA ARG A 113 35.37 -16.31 -8.30
C ARG A 113 34.31 -17.28 -7.78
N HIS A 114 34.70 -18.52 -7.58
CA HIS A 114 33.84 -19.55 -6.99
C HIS A 114 34.32 -19.90 -5.59
N ASN A 115 33.37 -20.03 -4.67
CA ASN A 115 33.68 -20.45 -3.31
C ASN A 115 33.84 -21.97 -3.27
N SER A 116 35.02 -22.43 -2.82
CA SER A 116 35.28 -23.85 -2.56
C SER A 116 34.53 -24.33 -1.30
N SER A 117 34.45 -25.64 -1.11
CA SER A 117 33.91 -26.23 0.14
C SER A 117 34.64 -25.71 1.38
N ILE A 118 35.97 -25.57 1.29
CA ILE A 118 36.82 -25.03 2.35
C ILE A 118 36.49 -23.57 2.64
N THR A 119 36.38 -22.74 1.59
CA THR A 119 36.04 -21.32 1.75
C THR A 119 34.67 -21.15 2.42
N LYS A 120 33.66 -21.92 1.96
CA LYS A 120 32.31 -21.91 2.56
C LYS A 120 32.31 -22.38 4.02
N TYR A 121 33.12 -23.38 4.36
CA TYR A 121 33.26 -23.86 5.74
C TYR A 121 33.88 -22.79 6.63
N MET A 122 34.98 -22.17 6.17
CA MET A 122 35.66 -21.12 6.93
C MET A 122 34.78 -19.88 7.12
N ASP A 123 34.01 -19.47 6.10
CA ASP A 123 33.03 -18.38 6.24
C ASP A 123 32.01 -18.67 7.35
N LYS A 124 31.48 -19.90 7.40
CA LYS A 124 30.57 -20.33 8.47
C LYS A 124 31.24 -20.38 9.84
N ALA A 125 32.47 -20.89 9.90
CA ALA A 125 33.23 -20.98 11.14
C ALA A 125 33.53 -19.59 11.72
N TRP A 126 33.87 -18.62 10.86
CA TRP A 126 34.07 -17.23 11.26
C TRP A 126 32.76 -16.57 11.69
N SER A 127 31.66 -16.78 10.96
CA SER A 127 30.35 -16.25 11.36
C SER A 127 29.90 -16.77 12.75
N LEU A 128 30.12 -18.06 13.04
CA LEU A 128 29.83 -18.65 14.36
C LEU A 128 30.75 -18.09 15.45
N LYS A 129 32.04 -17.92 15.16
CA LYS A 129 33.00 -17.30 16.08
C LYS A 129 32.59 -15.87 16.42
N ASP A 130 32.17 -15.08 15.44
CA ASP A 130 31.71 -13.71 15.64
C ASP A 130 30.42 -13.65 16.47
N GLN A 131 29.49 -14.59 16.27
CA GLN A 131 28.29 -14.73 17.12
C GLN A 131 28.65 -15.06 18.57
N GLN A 132 29.57 -16.00 18.78
CA GLN A 132 30.02 -16.39 20.12
C GLN A 132 30.78 -15.25 20.82
N GLN A 133 31.60 -14.49 20.09
CA GLN A 133 32.35 -13.35 20.63
C GLN A 133 31.48 -12.11 20.84
N GLY A 134 30.49 -11.87 19.98
CA GLY A 134 29.51 -10.79 20.14
C GLY A 134 28.58 -11.00 21.34
N VAL A 135 28.26 -12.24 21.70
CA VAL A 135 27.53 -12.60 22.92
C VAL A 135 28.40 -12.43 24.18
N ALA A 136 29.73 -12.42 24.07
CA ALA A 136 30.66 -12.29 25.18
C ALA A 136 30.95 -10.83 25.61
N ILE A 137 30.28 -9.82 25.04
CA ILE A 137 30.45 -8.42 25.45
C ILE A 137 29.56 -8.11 26.67
N LYS A 138 30.16 -8.38 27.84
CA LYS A 138 30.02 -7.77 29.18
C LYS A 138 28.70 -7.99 29.96
N PRO A 139 28.72 -8.75 31.08
CA PRO A 139 27.79 -8.46 32.17
C PRO A 139 28.07 -7.05 32.70
N ALA A 140 27.02 -6.23 32.77
CA ALA A 140 27.05 -4.92 33.41
C ALA A 140 27.52 -5.08 34.86
N LYS A 141 28.55 -4.30 35.24
CA LYS A 141 28.90 -4.09 36.65
C LYS A 141 27.84 -3.22 37.32
#